data_AF-A0A5S4SU80-F1
#
_entry.id   AF-A0A5S4SU80-F1
#
_cell.length_a   1.000
_cell.length_b   1.000
_cell.length_c   1.000
_cell.angle_alpha   90.00
_cell.angle_beta   90.00
_cell.angle_gamma   90.00
#
_symmetry.space_group_name_H-M   'P 1'
#
loop_
_entity.id
_entity.type
_entity.pdbx_description
1 polymer ?
#
loop_
_entity_poly.entity_id
_entity_poly.type
_entity_poly.pdbx_seq_one_letter_code
_entity_poly.pdbx_strand_id
1 'polypeptide(L)' 'MARIRLSSKYHDQGEAGALFPVCVTGAGEYCVQGGPGGQYRLQDVDLFVVYDDKLPPAQITFEPSEG' A
#
# COMPACT_ATOMS: atom_id res chain seq x y z
N MET A 1 4.98 -3.31 -2.49
CA MET A 1 4.79 -4.01 -1.18
C MET A 1 4.59 -2.96 -0.11
N ALA A 2 3.89 -3.28 0.97
CA ALA A 2 3.69 -2.36 2.09
C ALA A 2 3.92 -3.03 3.44
N ARG A 3 4.10 -2.22 4.48
CA ARG A 3 4.19 -2.63 5.90
C ARG A 3 3.28 -1.76 6.75
N ILE A 4 2.64 -2.33 7.78
CA ILE A 4 1.87 -1.55 8.76
C ILE A 4 2.84 -0.81 9.69
N ARG A 5 2.63 0.49 9.89
CA ARG A 5 3.45 1.29 10.80
C ARG A 5 3.17 0.90 12.25
N LEU A 6 4.22 0.91 13.10
CA LEU A 6 4.08 0.70 14.55
C LEU A 6 3.16 1.73 15.22
N SER A 7 3.08 2.94 14.68
CA SER A 7 2.20 4.00 15.19
C SER A 7 0.74 3.87 14.75
N SER A 8 0.42 2.96 13.82
CA SER A 8 -0.94 2.79 13.35
C SER A 8 -1.76 2.00 14.37
N LYS A 9 -3.05 2.33 14.49
CA LYS A 9 -4.00 1.55 15.30
C LYS A 9 -4.20 0.11 14.78
N TYR A 10 -3.71 -0.19 13.58
CA TYR A 10 -3.81 -1.50 12.94
C TYR A 10 -2.54 -2.35 13.08
N HIS A 11 -1.53 -1.90 13.84
CA HIS A 11 -0.20 -2.55 13.88
C HIS A 11 -0.21 -4.04 14.22
N ASP A 12 -1.19 -4.51 15.01
CA ASP A 12 -1.32 -5.92 15.43
C ASP A 12 -2.03 -6.83 14.42
N GLN A 13 -2.46 -6.33 13.26
CA GLN A 13 -3.23 -7.12 12.28
C GLN A 13 -2.36 -8.08 11.45
N GLY A 14 -1.14 -8.40 11.84
CA GLY A 14 -0.28 -9.32 11.10
C GLY A 14 1.01 -9.62 11.84
N GLU A 15 1.97 -10.24 11.16
CA GLU A 15 3.30 -10.45 11.72
C GLU A 15 4.07 -9.12 11.78
N ALA A 16 4.68 -8.83 12.93
CA ALA A 16 5.42 -7.61 13.17
C ALA A 16 6.54 -7.43 12.14
N GLY A 17 6.48 -6.35 11.36
CA GLY A 17 7.49 -6.03 10.37
C GLY A 17 7.31 -6.70 9.00
N ALA A 18 6.33 -7.59 8.84
CA ALA A 18 6.11 -8.29 7.59
C ALA A 18 5.66 -7.36 6.45
N LEU A 19 6.11 -7.68 5.23
CA LEU A 19 5.67 -7.02 4.01
C LEU A 19 4.48 -7.77 3.40
N PHE A 20 3.55 -7.04 2.81
CA PHE A 20 2.41 -7.61 2.10
C PHE A 20 2.17 -6.92 0.74
N PRO A 21 1.62 -7.65 -0.25
CA PRO A 21 1.26 -7.07 -1.54
C PRO A 21 0.06 -6.14 -1.38
N VAL A 22 0.08 -5.03 -2.12
CA VAL A 22 -1.01 -4.04 -2.11
C VAL A 22 -1.21 -3.42 -3.49
N CYS A 23 -2.44 -3.01 -3.77
CA CYS A 23 -2.82 -2.15 -4.89
C CYS A 23 -3.33 -0.82 -4.34
N VAL A 24 -3.05 0.30 -4.98
CA VAL A 24 -3.59 1.61 -4.59
C VAL A 24 -4.76 1.93 -5.52
N THR A 25 -5.91 2.28 -4.95
CA THR A 25 -7.16 2.53 -5.69
C THR A 25 -7.70 3.92 -5.40
N GLY A 26 -8.46 4.47 -6.36
CA GLY A 26 -8.97 5.84 -6.32
C GLY A 26 -10.24 6.07 -5.48
N ALA A 27 -10.72 5.08 -4.72
CA ALA A 27 -11.94 5.24 -3.92
C ALA A 27 -11.66 6.04 -2.62
N GLY A 28 -11.71 7.38 -2.70
CA GLY A 28 -11.59 8.31 -1.56
C GLY A 28 -10.20 8.94 -1.38
N GLU A 29 -9.79 9.24 -0.14
CA GLU A 29 -8.38 9.51 0.18
C GLU A 29 -7.58 8.27 -0.22
N TYR A 30 -6.61 8.40 -1.13
CA TYR A 30 -5.82 7.30 -1.70
C TYR A 30 -5.71 6.08 -0.75
N CYS A 31 -6.48 5.05 -1.05
CA CYS A 31 -6.59 3.86 -0.20
C CYS A 31 -5.75 2.74 -0.77
N VAL A 32 -5.00 2.08 0.11
CA VAL A 32 -4.23 0.87 -0.16
C VAL A 32 -5.15 -0.31 0.07
N GLN A 33 -5.45 -1.07 -0.97
CA GLN A 33 -6.22 -2.32 -0.90
C GLN A 33 -5.29 -3.54 -0.91
N GLY A 34 -5.56 -4.48 0.00
CA GLY A 34 -4.76 -5.67 0.25
C GLY A 34 -4.28 -5.78 1.69
N GLY A 35 -3.50 -6.83 1.97
CA GLY A 35 -3.00 -7.11 3.31
C GLY A 35 -4.05 -7.64 4.29
N PRO A 36 -3.67 -7.90 5.55
CA PRO A 36 -4.51 -8.62 6.52
C PRO A 36 -5.85 -7.94 6.88
N GLY A 37 -5.88 -6.61 6.87
CA GLY A 37 -7.06 -5.79 7.16
C GLY A 37 -7.84 -5.37 5.92
N GLY A 38 -7.43 -5.82 4.73
CA GLY A 38 -8.11 -5.59 3.45
C GLY A 38 -7.97 -4.19 2.87
N GLN A 39 -8.05 -3.13 3.68
CA GLN A 39 -7.89 -1.75 3.21
C GLN A 39 -7.27 -0.84 4.28
N TYR A 40 -6.34 0.02 3.86
CA TYR A 40 -5.61 0.97 4.70
C TYR A 40 -5.51 2.35 4.04
N ARG A 41 -5.37 3.41 4.85
CA ARG A 41 -5.02 4.76 4.33
C ARG A 41 -3.52 4.82 4.03
N LEU A 42 -3.10 5.64 3.05
CA LEU A 42 -1.66 5.85 2.78
C LEU A 42 -0.85 6.30 4.01
N GLN A 43 -1.44 7.08 4.92
CA GLN A 43 -0.75 7.54 6.13
C GLN A 43 -0.42 6.44 7.14
N ASP A 44 -1.08 5.28 7.05
CA ASP A 44 -0.96 4.19 8.02
C ASP A 44 0.08 3.13 7.61
N VAL A 45 0.61 3.23 6.39
CA VAL A 45 1.53 2.23 5.82
C VAL A 45 2.76 2.87 5.20
N ASP A 46 3.85 2.10 5.15
CA ASP A 46 5.01 2.43 4.32
C ASP A 46 4.89 1.71 2.97
N LEU A 47 5.18 2.41 1.87
CA LEU A 47 5.22 1.85 0.52
C LEU A 47 6.66 1.58 0.09
N PHE A 48 6.90 0.37 -0.38
CA PHE A 48 8.18 -0.04 -0.96
C PHE A 48 8.01 -0.34 -2.45
N VAL A 49 8.77 0.38 -3.26
CA VAL A 49 8.97 0.11 -4.69
C VAL A 49 10.26 -0.71 -4.80
N VAL A 50 10.18 -1.86 -5.47
CA VAL A 50 11.38 -2.61 -5.83
C VAL A 50 11.90 -2.00 -7.12
N TYR A 51 13.07 -1.38 -7.04
CA TYR A 51 13.78 -0.85 -8.20
C TYR A 51 14.49 -2.00 -8.92
N ASP A 52 14.21 -2.16 -10.21
CA ASP A 52 14.91 -3.08 -11.11
C ASP A 52 15.57 -2.22 -12.20
N ASP A 53 16.90 -2.25 -12.26
CA ASP A 53 17.71 -1.46 -13.19
C ASP A 53 17.54 -1.87 -14.66
N LYS A 54 16.92 -3.04 -14.90
CA LYS A 54 16.56 -3.52 -16.23
C LYS A 54 15.18 -3.05 -16.68
N LEU A 55 14.39 -2.46 -15.79
CA LEU A 55 13.07 -1.94 -16.10
C LEU A 55 13.09 -0.41 -16.16
N PRO A 56 12.41 0.20 -17.14
CA PRO A 56 12.26 1.66 -17.15
C PRO A 56 11.56 2.14 -15.87
N PRO A 57 11.78 3.39 -15.44
CA PRO A 57 11.08 3.96 -14.29
C PRO A 57 9.58 3.77 -14.41
N ALA A 58 8.96 3.13 -13.42
CA ALA A 58 7.51 2.94 -13.40
C ALA A 58 6.84 4.20 -12.86
N GLN A 59 6.20 4.97 -13.75
CA GLN A 59 5.21 5.96 -13.34
C GLN A 59 3.93 5.22 -12.96
N ILE A 60 3.56 5.29 -11.70
CA ILE A 60 2.28 4.76 -11.22
C ILE A 60 1.29 5.92 -11.17
N THR A 61 0.40 5.97 -12.17
CA THR A 61 -0.70 6.94 -12.22
C THR A 61 -1.98 6.23 -11.82
N PHE A 62 -2.70 6.81 -10.86
CA PHE A 62 -4.00 6.33 -10.44
C PHE A 62 -5.06 7.18 -11.13
N GLU A 63 -5.82 6.56 -12.02
CA GLU A 63 -7.02 7.17 -12.57
C GLU A 63 -8.20 6.82 -11.66
N PRO A 64 -9.04 7.79 -11.28
CA PRO A 64 -10.26 7.50 -10.54
C PRO A 64 -11.15 6.58 -11.38
N SER A 65 -11.60 5.46 -10.81
CA SER A 65 -12.58 4.59 -11.45
C SER A 65 -13.92 5.33 -11.54
N GLU A 66 -14.50 5.42 -12.73
CA GLU A 66 -15.88 5.88 -12.88
C GLU A 66 -16.84 4.84 -12.26
N GLY A 67 -17.50 5.22 -11.16
CA GLY A 67 -18.72 4.57 -10.66
C GLY A 67 -18.52 3.40 -9.70
#